data_AF-A0A6V7L2P6-F1
#
_entry.id   AF-A0A6V7L2P6-F1
#
_cell.length_a   1.000
_cell.length_b   1.000
_cell.length_c   1.000
_cell.angle_alpha   90.00
_cell.angle_beta   90.00
_cell.angle_gamma   90.00
#
_symmetry.space_group_name_H-M   'P 1'
#
loop_
_entity.id
_entity.type
_entity.pdbx_description
1 polymer ?
#
loop_
_entity_poly.entity_id
_entity_poly.type
_entity_poly.pdbx_seq_one_letter_code
_entity_poly.pdbx_strand_id
1 'polypeptide(L)'
;LWMKYSAVFPNIWAATAFKGATGSTRQIPIISHHISNHERWLEELGNHGNKISEFRGTAFTGWSRYDHYATMCELLPTAIPSLALCLRVWLHGYTEQTHMQVARSLGYVDHPLHINPQIRPVPIPNNLSYPGWQLTNGIDWYLNFKTKFDGIVNSD
;
A
#
# COMPACT_ATOMS: atom_id res chain seq x y z
N LEU A 1 14.93 4.53 -22.23
CA LEU A 1 14.06 5.58 -21.65
C LEU A 1 14.90 6.71 -21.04
N TRP A 2 15.65 6.44 -19.97
CA TRP A 2 16.42 7.44 -19.20
C TRP A 2 17.30 8.39 -20.02
N MET A 3 18.12 7.87 -20.94
CA MET A 3 18.96 8.72 -21.81
C MET A 3 18.16 9.74 -22.63
N LYS A 4 16.95 9.37 -23.08
CA LYS A 4 16.08 10.31 -23.83
C LYS A 4 15.54 11.40 -22.92
N TYR A 5 15.14 11.06 -21.69
CA TYR A 5 14.66 12.05 -20.74
C TYR A 5 15.78 12.96 -20.24
N SER A 6 16.96 12.43 -19.95
CA SER A 6 18.10 13.23 -19.50
C SER A 6 18.68 14.15 -20.58
N ALA A 7 18.44 13.85 -21.86
CA ALA A 7 18.78 14.77 -22.95
C ALA A 7 17.91 16.05 -22.97
N VAL A 8 16.73 16.03 -22.34
CA VAL A 8 15.76 17.14 -22.36
C VAL A 8 15.56 17.75 -20.97
N PHE A 9 15.49 16.92 -19.93
CA PHE A 9 15.18 17.31 -18.57
C PHE A 9 16.42 17.15 -17.68
N PRO A 10 16.97 18.26 -17.15
CA PRO A 10 18.16 18.20 -16.31
C PRO A 10 17.89 17.54 -14.95
N ASN A 11 16.63 17.58 -14.49
CA ASN A 11 16.21 17.03 -13.19
C ASN A 11 15.08 16.03 -13.42
N ILE A 12 15.15 14.88 -12.74
CA ILE A 12 14.15 13.82 -12.81
C ILE A 12 13.54 13.57 -11.44
N TRP A 13 12.22 13.39 -11.41
CA TRP A 13 11.47 12.90 -10.26
C TRP A 13 10.77 11.60 -10.65
N ALA A 14 10.62 10.69 -9.70
CA ALA A 14 9.75 9.52 -9.85
C ALA A 14 8.45 9.68 -9.06
N ALA A 15 7.45 8.88 -9.41
CA ALA A 15 6.25 8.72 -8.60
C ALA A 15 5.90 7.23 -8.50
N THR A 16 5.63 6.78 -7.28
CA THR A 16 5.17 5.42 -6.96
C THR A 16 3.84 5.52 -6.20
N ALA A 17 3.17 4.39 -5.96
CA ALA A 17 1.89 4.34 -5.27
C ALA A 17 1.89 3.37 -4.10
N PHE A 18 1.37 3.80 -2.95
CA PHE A 18 1.20 2.96 -1.75
C PHE A 18 -0.24 2.45 -1.56
N LYS A 19 -1.19 2.97 -2.36
CA LYS A 19 -2.58 2.52 -2.46
C LYS A 19 -3.15 2.84 -3.84
N GLY A 20 -4.25 2.21 -4.20
CA GLY A 20 -4.87 2.35 -5.51
C GLY A 20 -4.32 1.34 -6.52
N ALA A 21 -4.73 1.46 -7.78
CA ALA A 21 -4.28 0.63 -8.92
C ALA A 21 -4.49 -0.91 -8.81
N THR A 22 -5.09 -1.43 -7.73
CA THR A 22 -5.34 -2.86 -7.52
C THR A 22 -6.82 -3.27 -7.59
N GLY A 23 -7.71 -2.34 -7.91
CA GLY A 23 -9.16 -2.52 -8.06
C GLY A 23 -9.96 -1.24 -7.77
N SER A 24 -10.99 -0.95 -8.57
CA SER A 24 -11.81 0.28 -8.48
C SER A 24 -12.75 0.35 -7.28
N THR A 25 -13.09 -0.79 -6.69
CA THR A 25 -14.01 -0.91 -5.54
C THR A 25 -13.32 -1.50 -4.30
N ARG A 26 -11.99 -1.60 -4.34
CA ARG A 26 -11.21 -2.23 -3.28
C ARG A 26 -11.23 -1.37 -2.01
N GLN A 27 -11.43 -2.01 -0.87
CA GLN A 27 -11.54 -1.31 0.43
C GLN A 27 -10.21 -1.24 1.19
N ILE A 28 -9.33 -2.23 1.01
CA ILE A 28 -8.03 -2.34 1.68
C ILE A 28 -6.95 -2.63 0.63
N PRO A 29 -5.77 -1.97 0.69
CA PRO A 29 -4.69 -2.21 -0.27
C PRO A 29 -4.14 -3.63 -0.26
N ILE A 30 -3.66 -4.09 -1.42
CA ILE A 30 -2.77 -5.26 -1.47
C ILE A 30 -1.35 -4.76 -1.17
N ILE A 31 -0.94 -4.80 0.09
CA ILE A 31 0.33 -4.21 0.52
C ILE A 31 1.53 -4.86 -0.19
N SER A 32 1.51 -6.18 -0.38
CA SER A 32 2.57 -6.92 -1.09
C SER A 32 2.78 -6.41 -2.53
N HIS A 33 1.71 -6.04 -3.23
CA HIS A 33 1.79 -5.44 -4.57
C HIS A 33 2.54 -4.11 -4.52
N HIS A 34 2.20 -3.24 -3.56
CA HIS A 34 2.86 -1.95 -3.42
C HIS A 34 4.32 -2.09 -2.97
N ILE A 35 4.64 -3.02 -2.05
CA ILE A 35 6.03 -3.33 -1.69
C ILE A 35 6.82 -3.75 -2.93
N SER A 36 6.32 -4.73 -3.69
CA SER A 36 7.00 -5.21 -4.89
C SER A 36 7.23 -4.09 -5.91
N ASN A 37 6.24 -3.20 -6.09
CA ASN A 37 6.39 -2.04 -6.97
C ASN A 37 7.52 -1.09 -6.51
N HIS A 38 7.68 -0.87 -5.21
CA HIS A 38 8.77 -0.03 -4.69
C HIS A 38 10.13 -0.69 -4.85
N GLU A 39 10.24 -2.00 -4.62
CA GLU A 39 11.47 -2.75 -4.87
C GLU A 39 11.89 -2.69 -6.34
N ARG A 40 10.93 -2.82 -7.28
CA ARG A 40 11.19 -2.67 -8.71
C ARG A 40 11.64 -1.27 -9.10
N TRP A 41 11.09 -0.24 -8.48
CA TRP A 41 11.57 1.13 -8.67
C TRP A 41 13.00 1.33 -8.17
N LEU A 42 13.33 0.77 -7.00
CA LEU A 42 14.70 0.82 -6.48
C LEU A 42 15.67 0.05 -7.38
N GLU A 43 15.27 -1.12 -7.89
CA GLU A 43 16.04 -1.90 -8.86
C GLU A 43 16.28 -1.12 -10.16
N GLU A 44 15.24 -0.51 -10.73
CA GLU A 44 15.33 0.31 -11.95
C GLU A 44 16.29 1.50 -11.75
N LEU A 45 16.17 2.20 -10.62
CA LEU A 45 17.05 3.32 -10.27
C LEU A 45 18.48 2.85 -9.98
N GLY A 46 18.67 1.67 -9.38
CA GLY A 46 20.00 1.09 -9.17
C GLY A 46 20.68 0.70 -10.47
N ASN A 47 19.94 0.09 -11.40
CA ASN A 47 20.47 -0.39 -12.68
C ASN A 47 20.71 0.73 -13.70
N HIS A 48 19.93 1.81 -13.63
CA HIS A 48 19.91 2.85 -14.67
C HIS A 48 20.06 4.28 -14.16
N GLY A 49 20.24 4.49 -12.85
CA GLY A 49 20.43 5.81 -12.26
C GLY A 49 21.66 6.54 -12.79
N ASN A 50 22.70 5.83 -13.23
CA ASN A 50 23.86 6.43 -13.89
C ASN A 50 23.54 7.08 -15.25
N LYS A 51 22.38 6.80 -15.84
CA LYS A 51 21.89 7.44 -17.07
C LYS A 51 21.07 8.70 -16.78
N ILE A 52 20.81 9.00 -15.51
CA ILE A 52 20.05 10.16 -15.05
C ILE A 52 21.03 11.25 -14.63
N SER A 53 20.92 12.44 -15.22
CA SER A 53 21.78 13.58 -14.87
C SER A 53 21.65 13.98 -13.40
N GLU A 54 20.42 14.14 -12.92
CA GLU A 54 20.12 14.49 -11.53
C GLU A 54 18.76 13.92 -11.12
N PHE A 55 18.74 13.01 -10.14
CA PHE A 55 17.51 12.46 -9.57
C PHE A 55 17.16 13.20 -8.27
N ARG A 56 16.00 13.86 -8.23
CA ARG A 56 15.62 14.76 -7.13
C ARG A 56 14.81 14.10 -6.02
N GLY A 57 14.13 13.00 -6.33
CA GLY A 57 13.33 12.28 -5.35
C GLY A 57 12.14 11.57 -5.95
N THR A 58 11.34 10.99 -5.05
CA THR A 58 10.16 10.19 -5.41
C THR A 58 8.95 10.65 -4.62
N ALA A 59 7.85 10.91 -5.32
CA ALA A 59 6.55 11.18 -4.71
C ALA A 59 5.79 9.87 -4.46
N PHE A 60 5.23 9.72 -3.26
CA PHE A 60 4.41 8.56 -2.89
C PHE A 60 2.95 8.95 -3.03
N THR A 61 2.29 8.37 -4.02
CA THR A 61 0.92 8.70 -4.40
C THR A 61 -0.07 7.69 -3.83
N GLY A 62 -1.32 8.12 -3.67
CA GLY A 62 -2.39 7.27 -3.16
C GLY A 62 -3.72 7.66 -3.77
N TRP A 63 -4.02 7.09 -4.94
CA TRP A 63 -5.24 7.38 -5.69
C TRP A 63 -6.48 6.95 -4.91
N SER A 64 -7.51 7.79 -4.89
CA SER A 64 -8.75 7.52 -4.15
C SER A 64 -9.93 7.14 -5.06
N ARG A 65 -9.78 7.26 -6.39
CA ARG A 65 -10.78 6.90 -7.41
C ARG A 65 -10.08 6.68 -8.75
N TYR A 66 -10.72 5.91 -9.65
CA TYR A 66 -10.17 5.56 -10.98
C TYR A 66 -10.60 6.53 -12.07
N ASP A 67 -11.73 7.21 -11.86
CA ASP A 67 -12.23 8.29 -12.70
C ASP A 67 -13.01 9.27 -11.82
N HIS A 68 -13.57 10.33 -12.42
CA HIS A 68 -14.26 11.40 -11.69
C HIS A 68 -15.57 10.96 -11.00
N TYR A 69 -16.24 9.92 -11.51
CA TYR A 69 -17.54 9.44 -11.04
C TYR A 69 -17.45 8.09 -10.31
N ALA A 70 -16.27 7.45 -10.30
CA ALA A 70 -16.03 6.20 -9.61
C ALA A 70 -16.18 6.32 -8.08
N THR A 71 -16.59 5.22 -7.46
CA THR A 71 -16.58 5.06 -6.00
C THR A 71 -15.18 5.25 -5.42
N MET A 72 -15.12 5.69 -4.16
CA MET A 72 -13.84 5.74 -3.46
C MET A 72 -13.27 4.33 -3.26
N CYS A 73 -11.96 4.18 -3.52
CA CYS A 73 -11.20 2.99 -3.20
C CYS A 73 -10.17 3.29 -2.10
N GLU A 74 -9.92 2.31 -1.24
CA GLU A 74 -8.80 2.27 -0.28
C GLU A 74 -8.67 3.59 0.50
N LEU A 75 -9.55 3.79 1.49
CA LEU A 75 -9.53 4.98 2.32
C LEU A 75 -8.18 5.14 3.02
N LEU A 76 -7.74 6.38 3.25
CA LEU A 76 -6.40 6.65 3.78
C LEU A 76 -6.06 5.86 5.05
N PRO A 77 -6.94 5.73 6.07
CA PRO A 77 -6.60 4.95 7.26
C PRO A 77 -6.30 3.48 6.99
N THR A 78 -7.06 2.85 6.09
CA THR A 78 -6.82 1.45 5.65
C THR A 78 -5.50 1.29 4.91
N ALA A 79 -4.95 2.38 4.38
CA ALA A 79 -3.72 2.40 3.60
C ALA A 79 -2.48 2.85 4.38
N ILE A 80 -2.62 3.32 5.62
CA ILE A 80 -1.48 3.73 6.46
C ILE A 80 -0.48 2.58 6.66
N PRO A 81 -0.88 1.33 6.92
CA PRO A 81 0.08 0.22 7.01
C PRO A 81 0.86 0.00 5.70
N SER A 82 0.19 0.15 4.56
CA SER A 82 0.83 0.09 3.23
C SER A 82 1.83 1.22 3.04
N LEU A 83 1.44 2.46 3.36
CA LEU A 83 2.31 3.63 3.29
C LEU A 83 3.57 3.47 4.14
N ALA A 84 3.40 3.05 5.40
CA ALA A 84 4.51 2.86 6.34
C ALA A 84 5.49 1.78 5.85
N LEU A 85 4.97 0.64 5.35
CA LEU A 85 5.81 -0.41 4.77
C LEU A 85 6.52 0.07 3.51
N CYS A 86 5.82 0.72 2.58
CA CYS A 86 6.40 1.26 1.35
C CYS A 86 7.53 2.26 1.64
N LEU A 87 7.34 3.17 2.60
CA LEU A 87 8.37 4.12 3.03
C LEU A 87 9.59 3.41 3.62
N ARG A 88 9.36 2.41 4.48
CA ARG A 88 10.44 1.67 5.13
C ARG A 88 11.23 0.82 4.13
N VAL A 89 10.54 0.19 3.17
CA VAL A 89 11.14 -0.56 2.05
C VAL A 89 11.94 0.37 1.15
N TRP A 90 11.44 1.56 0.86
CA TRP A 90 12.18 2.53 0.04
C TRP A 90 13.53 2.94 0.65
N LEU A 91 13.60 3.04 1.98
CA LEU A 91 14.81 3.45 2.69
C LEU A 91 15.76 2.29 3.01
N HIS A 92 15.24 1.08 3.24
CA HIS A 92 16.01 -0.02 3.83
C HIS A 92 15.83 -1.37 3.15
N GLY A 93 15.02 -1.45 2.09
CA GLY A 93 14.60 -2.71 1.48
C GLY A 93 13.57 -3.48 2.33
N TYR A 94 12.92 -4.46 1.70
CA TYR A 94 12.03 -5.35 2.42
C TYR A 94 12.82 -6.46 3.13
N THR A 95 12.48 -6.68 4.40
CA THR A 95 12.91 -7.83 5.20
C THR A 95 11.79 -8.15 6.19
N GLU A 96 11.79 -9.37 6.74
CA GLU A 96 10.87 -9.72 7.84
C GLU A 96 11.09 -8.81 9.06
N GLN A 97 12.32 -8.37 9.31
CA GLN A 97 12.62 -7.40 10.37
C GLN A 97 11.98 -6.04 10.11
N THR A 98 12.08 -5.55 8.87
CA THR A 98 11.42 -4.32 8.40
C THR A 98 9.91 -4.41 8.62
N HIS A 99 9.29 -5.53 8.23
CA HIS A 99 7.86 -5.77 8.41
C HIS A 99 7.45 -5.77 9.88
N MET A 100 8.16 -6.52 10.72
CA MET A 100 7.89 -6.58 12.17
C MET A 100 8.05 -5.22 12.86
N GLN A 101 9.07 -4.44 12.49
CA GLN A 101 9.28 -3.09 13.04
C GLN A 101 8.10 -2.17 12.72
N VAL A 102 7.66 -2.15 11.47
CA VAL A 102 6.52 -1.33 11.04
C VAL A 102 5.24 -1.80 11.71
N ALA A 103 4.97 -3.11 11.72
CA ALA A 103 3.80 -3.70 12.38
C ALA A 103 3.73 -3.27 13.85
N ARG A 104 4.83 -3.42 14.60
CA ARG A 104 4.90 -3.00 16.02
C ARG A 104 4.67 -1.50 16.18
N SER A 105 5.26 -0.65 15.33
CA SER A 105 5.06 0.81 15.42
C SER A 105 3.61 1.25 15.16
N LEU A 106 2.83 0.42 14.47
CA LEU A 106 1.42 0.64 14.15
C LEU A 106 0.47 -0.06 15.15
N GLY A 107 1.01 -0.75 16.16
CA GLY A 107 0.22 -1.39 17.22
C GLY A 107 -0.21 -2.82 16.91
N TYR A 108 0.30 -3.43 15.82
CA TYR A 108 0.10 -4.85 15.51
C TYR A 108 1.02 -5.72 16.38
N VAL A 109 0.72 -5.79 17.68
CA VAL A 109 1.48 -6.58 18.68
C VAL A 109 0.88 -7.97 18.84
N ASP A 110 -0.41 -8.03 19.16
CA ASP A 110 -1.13 -9.28 19.39
C ASP A 110 -1.79 -9.84 18.12
N HIS A 111 -1.71 -9.09 17.02
CA HIS A 111 -2.34 -9.41 15.74
C HIS A 111 -1.34 -9.20 14.61
N PRO A 112 -1.19 -10.15 13.68
CA PRO A 112 -0.28 -9.98 12.55
C PRO A 112 -0.77 -8.90 11.58
N LEU A 113 0.13 -8.04 11.12
CA LEU A 113 -0.13 -7.15 9.99
C LEU A 113 -0.05 -7.96 8.69
N HIS A 114 -1.20 -8.33 8.13
CA HIS A 114 -1.26 -9.05 6.87
C HIS A 114 -0.95 -8.14 5.67
N ILE A 115 0.01 -8.53 4.83
CA ILE A 115 0.35 -7.79 3.60
C ILE A 115 -0.46 -8.26 2.38
N ASN A 116 -1.14 -9.39 2.50
CA ASN A 116 -2.00 -9.98 1.47
C ASN A 116 -3.44 -10.05 1.97
N PRO A 117 -4.45 -9.97 1.08
CA PRO A 117 -5.84 -10.22 1.42
C PRO A 117 -5.99 -11.57 2.14
N GLN A 118 -6.73 -11.58 3.24
CA GLN A 118 -7.03 -12.78 4.02
C GLN A 118 -8.42 -13.32 3.67
N ILE A 119 -8.60 -14.63 3.84
CA ILE A 119 -9.93 -15.25 3.80
C ILE A 119 -10.70 -14.75 5.02
N ARG A 120 -11.92 -14.24 4.79
CA ARG A 120 -12.77 -13.64 5.83
C ARG A 120 -13.81 -14.65 6.33
N PRO A 121 -14.25 -14.56 7.60
CA PRO A 121 -13.95 -13.50 8.56
C PRO A 121 -12.56 -13.64 9.21
N VAL A 122 -11.94 -12.50 9.54
CA VAL A 122 -10.66 -12.45 10.30
C VAL A 122 -10.83 -11.76 11.65
N PRO A 123 -10.00 -12.07 12.66
CA PRO A 123 -9.94 -11.30 13.89
C PRO A 123 -9.63 -9.82 13.59
N ILE A 124 -10.31 -8.91 14.30
CA ILE A 124 -10.14 -7.48 14.10
C ILE A 124 -9.20 -6.96 15.20
N PRO A 125 -8.06 -6.35 14.82
CA PRO A 125 -7.10 -5.85 15.79
C PRO A 125 -7.73 -4.76 16.66
N ASN A 126 -7.32 -4.68 17.91
CA ASN A 126 -7.74 -3.61 18.83
C ASN A 126 -6.52 -2.78 19.24
N ASN A 127 -6.75 -1.52 19.65
CA ASN A 127 -5.71 -0.64 20.22
C ASN A 127 -4.50 -0.39 19.29
N LEU A 128 -4.75 -0.24 17.99
CA LEU A 128 -3.73 0.18 17.03
C LEU A 128 -3.24 1.61 17.31
N SER A 129 -2.04 1.96 16.85
CA SER A 129 -1.33 3.18 17.25
C SER A 129 -1.13 4.21 16.12
N TYR A 130 -2.02 4.24 15.12
CA TYR A 130 -1.94 5.19 14.00
C TYR A 130 -3.25 5.95 13.74
N PRO A 131 -3.20 7.17 13.18
CA PRO A 131 -4.40 7.99 12.97
C PRO A 131 -5.48 7.29 12.14
N GLY A 132 -6.72 7.29 12.63
CA GLY A 132 -7.87 6.71 11.94
C GLY A 132 -7.95 5.18 11.98
N TRP A 133 -7.17 4.51 12.82
CA TRP A 133 -7.22 3.05 12.96
C TRP A 133 -8.61 2.49 13.29
N GLN A 134 -9.46 3.25 13.99
CA GLN A 134 -10.84 2.88 14.25
C GLN A 134 -11.66 2.74 12.96
N LEU A 135 -11.36 3.55 11.94
CA LEU A 135 -11.97 3.44 10.63
C LEU A 135 -11.47 2.20 9.89
N THR A 136 -10.18 1.86 10.01
CA THR A 136 -9.66 0.57 9.50
C THR A 136 -10.43 -0.60 10.10
N ASN A 137 -10.62 -0.61 11.43
CA ASN A 137 -11.41 -1.62 12.11
C ASN A 137 -12.87 -1.68 11.60
N GLY A 138 -13.49 -0.52 11.38
CA GLY A 138 -14.84 -0.43 10.82
C GLY A 138 -14.94 -1.07 9.43
N ILE A 139 -13.92 -0.85 8.58
CA ILE A 139 -13.82 -1.48 7.26
C ILE A 139 -13.63 -3.00 7.38
N ASP A 140 -12.79 -3.47 8.31
CA ASP A 140 -12.62 -4.91 8.53
C ASP A 140 -13.90 -5.58 9.05
N TRP A 141 -14.63 -4.91 9.94
CA TRP A 141 -15.97 -5.34 10.37
C TRP A 141 -16.92 -5.46 9.20
N TYR A 142 -17.00 -4.42 8.36
CA TYR A 142 -17.83 -4.41 7.16
C TYR A 142 -17.49 -5.55 6.21
N LEU A 143 -16.21 -5.79 5.95
CA LEU A 143 -15.78 -6.84 5.03
C LEU A 143 -16.06 -8.24 5.59
N ASN A 144 -15.87 -8.47 6.90
CA ASN A 144 -16.25 -9.72 7.54
C ASN A 144 -17.77 -9.97 7.44
N PHE A 145 -18.57 -8.94 7.71
CA PHE A 145 -20.03 -9.01 7.56
C PHE A 145 -20.44 -9.31 6.13
N LYS A 146 -19.90 -8.59 5.16
CA LYS A 146 -20.19 -8.75 3.73
C LYS A 146 -19.92 -10.19 3.28
N THR A 147 -18.75 -10.75 3.58
CA THR A 147 -18.41 -12.13 3.21
C THR A 147 -19.37 -13.14 3.84
N LYS A 148 -19.75 -12.96 5.11
CA LYS A 148 -20.73 -13.83 5.78
C LYS A 148 -22.10 -13.74 5.11
N PHE A 149 -22.56 -12.53 4.79
CA PHE A 149 -23.83 -12.29 4.12
C PHE A 149 -23.84 -12.92 2.72
N ASP A 150 -22.81 -12.68 1.90
CA ASP A 150 -22.68 -13.26 0.57
C ASP A 150 -22.69 -14.80 0.63
N GLY A 151 -22.07 -15.40 1.65
CA GLY A 151 -22.08 -16.85 1.86
C GLY A 151 -23.47 -17.41 2.18
N ILE A 152 -24.34 -16.64 2.85
CA ILE A 152 -25.73 -17.05 3.16
C ILE A 152 -26.64 -16.88 1.94
N VAL A 153 -26.45 -15.81 1.16
CA VAL A 153 -27.31 -15.52 0.00
C VAL A 153 -27.02 -16.46 -1.17
N ASN A 154 -25.77 -16.90 -1.32
CA ASN A 154 -25.35 -17.77 -2.42
C ASN A 154 -25.27 -19.26 -2.03
N SER A 155 -25.73 -19.64 -0.83
CA SER A 155 -25.85 -21.04 -0.44
C SER A 155 -27.18 -21.62 -0.91
N ASP A 156 -27.30 -21.83 -2.22
CA ASP A 156 -28.30 -22.70 -2.85
C ASP A 156 -27.65 -24.04 -3.24
#